data_AF-A0A7Z9FV11-F1
#
_entry.id   AF-A0A7Z9FV11-F1
#
_cell.length_a   1.000
_cell.length_b   1.000
_cell.length_c   1.000
_cell.angle_alpha   90.00
_cell.angle_beta   90.00
_cell.angle_gamma   90.00
#
_symmetry.space_group_name_H-M   'P 1'
#
loop_
_entity.id
_entity.type
_entity.pdbx_description
1 polymer ?
#
loop_
_entity_poly.entity_id
_entity_poly.type
_entity_poly.pdbx_seq_one_letter_code
_entity_poly.pdbx_strand_id
1 'polypeptide(L)'
;MAKKNKLAGCYRRVLVFLLVVVMIILVPSGYIYQRSGGSSGLRYWMAGHTINVIEDHFLNNHPDSLSADQIRSQFGRIREANSRREIDLNQLYQLLDGYQERFQNNKPSIDQATQFMRDLELTTLSGESIR
;
A
#
# COMPACT_ATOMS: atom_id res chain seq x y z
N MET A 1 18.14 40.36 39.51
CA MET A 1 18.49 39.71 38.23
C MET A 1 18.34 38.16 38.23
N ALA A 2 17.45 37.55 39.04
CA ALA A 2 17.40 36.07 39.18
C ALA A 2 16.31 35.36 38.32
N LYS A 3 15.29 36.08 37.83
CA LYS A 3 14.16 35.48 37.08
C LYS A 3 14.52 35.08 35.63
N LYS A 4 15.45 35.79 34.97
CA LYS A 4 15.86 35.52 33.58
C LYS A 4 16.52 34.14 33.43
N ASN A 5 17.30 33.72 34.43
CA ASN A 5 18.04 32.46 34.40
C ASN A 5 17.12 31.23 34.61
N LYS A 6 16.03 31.38 35.38
CA LYS A 6 15.00 30.33 35.55
C LYS A 6 14.18 30.11 34.29
N LEU A 7 13.81 31.18 33.57
CA LEU A 7 13.09 31.08 32.29
C LEU A 7 13.96 30.45 31.20
N ALA A 8 15.24 30.83 31.11
CA ALA A 8 16.19 30.22 30.19
C ALA A 8 16.41 28.71 30.48
N GLY A 9 16.46 28.34 31.77
CA GLY A 9 16.56 26.94 32.18
C GLY A 9 15.31 26.11 31.90
N CYS A 10 14.11 26.69 32.09
CA CYS A 10 12.84 26.05 31.75
C CYS A 10 12.71 25.85 30.23
N TYR A 11 13.00 26.89 29.44
CA TYR A 11 12.99 26.83 27.99
C TYR A 11 13.99 25.80 27.46
N ARG A 12 15.20 25.74 28.03
CA ARG A 12 16.21 24.72 27.68
C ARG A 12 15.72 23.30 27.97
N ARG A 13 15.03 23.06 29.09
CA ARG A 13 14.45 21.74 29.39
C ARG A 13 13.32 21.38 28.45
N VAL A 14 12.40 22.32 28.18
CA VAL A 14 11.28 22.10 27.24
C VAL A 14 11.80 21.83 25.83
N LEU A 15 12.82 22.57 25.38
CA LEU A 15 13.41 22.41 24.06
C LEU A 15 14.16 21.06 23.92
N VAL A 16 14.85 20.63 24.97
CA VAL A 16 15.45 19.27 25.01
C VAL A 16 14.37 18.19 24.97
N PHE A 17 13.30 18.32 25.75
CA PHE A 17 12.18 17.38 25.71
C PHE A 17 11.53 17.33 24.32
N LEU A 18 11.34 18.48 23.68
CA LEU A 18 10.77 18.57 22.35
C LEU A 18 11.69 17.91 21.30
N LEU A 19 13.00 18.14 21.38
CA LEU A 19 13.97 17.46 20.52
C LEU A 19 13.98 15.95 20.72
N VAL A 20 13.84 15.47 21.96
CA VAL A 20 13.75 14.04 22.27
C VAL A 20 12.48 13.44 21.68
N VAL A 21 11.32 14.10 21.84
CA VAL A 21 10.05 13.65 21.23
C VAL A 21 10.17 13.60 19.71
N VAL A 22 10.76 14.63 19.09
CA VAL A 22 11.00 14.67 17.64
C VAL A 22 11.93 13.54 17.20
N MET A 23 13.00 13.25 17.95
CA MET A 23 13.89 12.11 17.69
C MET A 23 13.17 10.76 17.79
N ILE A 24 12.32 10.58 18.81
CA ILE A 24 11.55 9.34 19.00
C ILE A 24 10.58 9.11 17.82
N ILE A 25 10.13 10.16 17.15
CA ILE A 25 9.28 10.03 15.95
C ILE A 25 10.16 9.80 14.71
N LEU A 26 11.15 10.66 14.49
CA LEU A 26 11.95 10.67 13.25
C LEU A 26 12.83 9.42 13.08
N VAL A 27 13.40 8.87 14.15
CA VAL A 27 14.29 7.71 14.07
C VAL A 27 13.54 6.46 13.59
N PRO A 28 12.40 6.04 14.19
CA PRO A 28 11.63 4.93 13.66
C PRO A 28 11.03 5.22 12.29
N SER A 29 10.54 6.44 12.03
CA SER A 29 10.05 6.80 10.69
C SER A 29 11.13 6.68 9.62
N GLY A 30 12.36 7.14 9.91
CA GLY A 30 13.51 7.04 9.02
C GLY A 30 13.96 5.59 8.82
N TYR A 31 13.96 4.78 9.87
CA TYR A 31 14.30 3.36 9.77
C TYR A 31 13.27 2.58 8.93
N ILE A 32 11.98 2.85 9.11
CA ILE A 32 10.91 2.27 8.29
C ILE A 32 11.04 2.74 6.83
N TYR A 33 11.37 4.01 6.60
CA TYR A 33 11.60 4.57 5.27
C TYR A 33 12.81 3.93 4.57
N GLN A 34 13.92 3.70 5.27
CA GLN A 34 15.09 3.02 4.72
C GLN A 34 14.81 1.54 4.43
N ARG A 35 14.17 0.84 5.38
CA ARG A 35 13.87 -0.59 5.25
C ARG A 35 12.84 -0.89 4.16
N SER A 36 11.90 0.02 3.94
CA SER A 36 10.95 -0.08 2.83
C SER A 36 11.60 0.16 1.46
N GLY A 37 12.76 0.82 1.40
CA GLY A 37 13.46 1.17 0.16
C GLY A 37 13.14 2.58 -0.35
N GLY A 38 12.90 3.52 0.56
CA GLY A 38 12.64 4.92 0.27
C GLY A 38 11.25 5.18 -0.33
N SER A 39 11.13 6.20 -1.18
CA SER A 39 9.88 6.58 -1.86
C SER A 39 9.28 5.43 -2.67
N SER A 40 10.12 4.58 -3.28
CA SER A 40 9.66 3.40 -4.01
C SER A 40 9.04 2.39 -3.06
N GLY A 41 9.66 2.15 -1.91
CA GLY A 41 9.13 1.31 -0.84
C GLY A 41 7.75 1.69 -0.34
N LEU A 42 7.55 2.99 -0.13
CA LEU A 42 6.27 3.54 0.28
C LEU A 42 5.17 3.30 -0.78
N ARG A 43 5.52 3.39 -2.07
CA ARG A 43 4.59 3.12 -3.18
C ARG A 43 4.17 1.64 -3.23
N TYR A 44 5.12 0.71 -3.10
CA TYR A 44 4.79 -0.72 -3.02
C TYR A 44 3.99 -1.05 -1.76
N TRP A 45 4.27 -0.40 -0.62
CA TRP A 45 3.47 -0.56 0.60
C TRP A 45 2.03 -0.07 0.41
N MET A 46 1.86 1.13 -0.19
CA MET A 46 0.53 1.67 -0.51
C MET A 46 -0.21 0.78 -1.51
N ALA A 47 0.45 0.30 -2.56
CA ALA A 47 -0.15 -0.62 -3.52
C ALA A 47 -0.65 -1.91 -2.84
N GLY A 48 0.11 -2.46 -1.88
CA GLY A 48 -0.32 -3.60 -1.07
C GLY A 48 -1.59 -3.31 -0.26
N HIS A 49 -1.73 -2.09 0.25
CA HIS A 49 -2.95 -1.67 0.94
C HIS A 49 -4.14 -1.54 0.00
N THR A 50 -3.96 -0.91 -1.18
CA THR A 50 -5.01 -0.78 -2.20
C THR A 50 -5.47 -2.14 -2.71
N ILE A 51 -4.55 -3.08 -2.94
CA ILE A 51 -4.85 -4.46 -3.32
C ILE A 51 -5.79 -5.11 -2.28
N ASN A 52 -5.52 -4.95 -0.98
CA ASN A 52 -6.35 -5.53 0.07
C ASN A 52 -7.76 -4.93 0.12
N VAL A 53 -7.89 -3.62 -0.06
CA VAL A 53 -9.20 -2.94 -0.08
C VAL A 53 -10.04 -3.44 -1.25
N ILE A 54 -9.44 -3.58 -2.43
CA ILE A 54 -10.15 -4.05 -3.62
C ILE A 54 -10.44 -5.54 -3.53
N GLU A 55 -9.55 -6.36 -2.96
CA GLU A 55 -9.83 -7.78 -2.69
C GLU A 55 -11.08 -7.92 -1.82
N ASP A 56 -11.18 -7.17 -0.72
CA ASP A 56 -12.33 -7.24 0.17
C ASP A 56 -13.62 -6.80 -0.55
N HIS A 57 -13.56 -5.69 -1.29
CA HIS A 57 -14.67 -5.23 -2.10
C HIS A 57 -15.08 -6.25 -3.18
N PHE A 58 -14.12 -6.89 -3.83
CA PHE A 58 -14.34 -7.90 -4.86
C PHE A 58 -14.93 -9.17 -4.25
N LEU A 59 -14.43 -9.63 -3.09
CA LEU A 59 -14.98 -10.78 -2.37
C LEU A 59 -16.41 -10.54 -1.89
N ASN A 60 -16.76 -9.32 -1.50
CA ASN A 60 -18.12 -9.01 -1.07
C ASN A 60 -19.10 -8.89 -2.25
N ASN A 61 -18.60 -8.60 -3.45
CA ASN A 61 -19.42 -8.37 -4.65
C ASN A 61 -19.16 -9.38 -5.78
N HIS A 62 -18.49 -10.50 -5.51
CA HIS A 62 -18.15 -11.45 -6.56
C HIS A 62 -19.42 -12.09 -7.14
N PRO A 63 -19.42 -12.41 -8.44
CA PRO A 63 -20.47 -13.24 -9.02
C PRO A 63 -20.31 -14.69 -8.55
N ASP A 64 -21.43 -15.37 -8.31
CA ASP A 64 -21.51 -16.68 -7.63
C ASP A 64 -20.72 -17.81 -8.32
N SER A 65 -20.32 -17.61 -9.58
CA SER A 65 -19.53 -18.57 -10.36
C SER A 65 -18.03 -18.57 -10.03
N LEU A 66 -17.51 -17.52 -9.37
CA LEU A 66 -16.10 -17.40 -8.98
C LEU A 66 -15.96 -17.80 -7.51
N SER A 67 -15.09 -18.77 -7.20
CA SER A 67 -14.93 -19.15 -5.79
C SER A 67 -14.12 -18.10 -5.04
N ALA A 68 -14.53 -17.80 -3.80
CA ALA A 68 -13.79 -16.90 -2.91
C ALA A 68 -12.32 -17.35 -2.72
N ASP A 69 -12.06 -18.67 -2.75
CA ASP A 69 -10.72 -19.23 -2.63
C ASP A 69 -9.85 -18.95 -3.86
N GLN A 70 -10.42 -19.02 -5.08
CA GLN A 70 -9.70 -18.65 -6.30
C GLN A 70 -9.32 -17.18 -6.29
N ILE A 71 -10.25 -16.31 -5.86
CA ILE A 71 -10.03 -14.87 -5.73
C ILE A 71 -8.88 -14.61 -4.74
N ARG A 72 -8.98 -15.14 -3.51
CA ARG A 72 -7.95 -14.97 -2.48
C ARG A 72 -6.59 -15.49 -2.91
N SER A 73 -6.55 -16.63 -3.59
CA SER A 73 -5.31 -17.20 -4.12
C SER A 73 -4.64 -16.26 -5.13
N GLN A 74 -5.42 -15.72 -6.06
CA GLN A 74 -4.89 -14.82 -7.09
C GLN A 74 -4.44 -13.48 -6.51
N PHE A 75 -5.25 -12.83 -5.66
CA PHE A 75 -4.85 -11.63 -4.94
C PHE A 75 -3.62 -11.87 -4.02
N GLY A 76 -3.50 -13.08 -3.46
CA GLY A 76 -2.31 -13.52 -2.74
C GLY A 76 -1.05 -13.50 -3.60
N ARG A 77 -1.11 -14.03 -4.84
CA ARG A 77 0.01 -13.99 -5.79
C ARG A 77 0.42 -12.57 -6.17
N ILE A 78 -0.55 -11.68 -6.40
CA ILE A 78 -0.29 -10.26 -6.69
C ILE A 78 0.34 -9.56 -5.49
N ARG A 79 -0.13 -9.83 -4.26
CA ARG A 79 0.49 -9.30 -3.04
C ARG A 79 1.93 -9.76 -2.89
N GLU A 80 2.20 -11.03 -3.19
CA GLU A 80 3.55 -11.58 -3.15
C GLU A 80 4.45 -10.91 -4.20
N ALA A 81 4.00 -10.81 -5.45
CA ALA A 81 4.71 -10.08 -6.51
C ALA A 81 4.98 -8.62 -6.15
N ASN A 82 4.00 -7.93 -5.56
CA ASN A 82 4.14 -6.56 -5.08
C ASN A 82 5.20 -6.46 -3.96
N SER A 83 5.24 -7.43 -3.04
CA SER A 83 6.25 -7.49 -1.98
C SER A 83 7.66 -7.74 -2.51
N ARG A 84 7.78 -8.50 -3.61
CA ARG A 84 9.02 -8.74 -4.35
C ARG A 84 9.39 -7.60 -5.31
N ARG A 85 8.52 -6.58 -5.44
CA ARG A 85 8.62 -5.47 -6.40
C ARG A 85 8.62 -5.92 -7.87
N GLU A 86 8.03 -7.08 -8.14
CA GLU A 86 7.86 -7.70 -9.46
C GLU A 86 6.50 -7.30 -10.07
N ILE A 87 6.06 -6.07 -9.86
CA ILE A 87 4.79 -5.55 -10.36
C ILE A 87 5.01 -4.18 -11.01
N ASP A 88 4.32 -3.96 -12.13
CA ASP A 88 4.19 -2.63 -12.70
C ASP A 88 3.15 -1.84 -11.87
N LEU A 89 3.66 -0.96 -11.01
CA LEU A 89 2.81 -0.14 -10.14
C LEU A 89 1.88 0.78 -10.92
N ASN A 90 2.30 1.31 -12.07
CA ASN A 90 1.45 2.22 -12.84
C ASN A 90 0.27 1.46 -13.44
N GLN A 91 0.55 0.30 -14.05
CA GLN A 91 -0.48 -0.54 -14.63
C GLN A 91 -1.42 -1.10 -13.56
N LEU A 92 -0.88 -1.52 -12.41
CA LEU A 92 -1.67 -1.94 -11.26
C LEU A 92 -2.61 -0.82 -10.79
N TYR A 93 -2.10 0.39 -10.57
CA TYR A 93 -2.94 1.50 -10.12
C TYR A 93 -4.03 1.85 -11.13
N GLN A 94 -3.72 1.91 -12.42
CA GLN A 94 -4.72 2.16 -13.45
C GLN A 94 -5.82 1.10 -13.46
N LEU A 95 -5.47 -0.17 -13.29
CA LEU A 95 -6.42 -1.27 -13.24
C LEU A 95 -7.32 -1.18 -12.00
N LEU A 96 -6.70 -0.98 -10.83
CA LEU A 96 -7.39 -0.90 -9.55
C LEU A 96 -8.35 0.30 -9.49
N ASP A 97 -7.90 1.47 -9.94
CA ASP A 97 -8.71 2.69 -10.00
C ASP A 97 -9.86 2.54 -11.01
N GLY A 98 -9.58 1.97 -12.18
CA GLY A 98 -10.60 1.70 -13.20
C GLY A 98 -11.62 0.65 -12.78
N TYR A 99 -11.27 -0.28 -11.89
CA TYR A 99 -12.21 -1.20 -11.27
C TYR A 99 -13.08 -0.49 -10.24
N GLN A 100 -12.46 0.30 -9.36
CA GLN A 100 -13.18 1.05 -8.33
C GLN A 100 -14.19 2.02 -8.95
N GLU A 101 -13.81 2.77 -9.98
CA GLU A 101 -14.71 3.71 -10.66
C GLU A 101 -15.95 3.02 -11.25
N ARG A 102 -15.77 1.82 -11.83
CA ARG A 102 -16.85 1.09 -12.50
C ARG A 102 -17.74 0.30 -11.54
N PHE A 103 -17.15 -0.25 -10.48
CA PHE A 103 -17.80 -1.27 -9.65
C PHE A 103 -17.95 -0.88 -8.18
N GLN A 104 -17.52 0.31 -7.74
CA GLN A 104 -17.77 0.78 -6.37
C GLN A 104 -19.25 0.73 -5.97
N ASN A 105 -20.15 1.02 -6.91
CA ASN A 105 -21.60 1.05 -6.66
C ASN A 105 -22.36 -0.08 -7.39
N ASN A 106 -21.66 -0.91 -8.16
CA ASN A 106 -22.27 -1.89 -9.07
C ASN A 106 -21.58 -3.24 -8.96
N LYS A 107 -22.37 -4.32 -8.91
CA LYS A 107 -21.84 -5.68 -8.92
C LYS A 107 -21.24 -6.00 -10.32
N PRO A 108 -19.97 -6.43 -10.42
CA PRO A 108 -19.42 -6.86 -11.70
C PRO A 108 -20.11 -8.14 -12.20
N SER A 109 -20.32 -8.22 -13.52
CA SER A 109 -20.74 -9.46 -14.18
C SER A 109 -19.62 -10.51 -14.17
N ILE A 110 -19.97 -11.77 -14.45
CA ILE A 110 -19.00 -12.89 -14.53
C ILE A 110 -17.86 -12.58 -15.48
N ASP A 111 -18.18 -12.07 -16.67
CA ASP A 111 -17.18 -11.75 -17.69
C ASP A 111 -16.27 -10.61 -17.25
N GLN A 112 -16.83 -9.55 -16.64
CA GLN A 112 -16.08 -8.41 -16.12
C GLN A 112 -15.17 -8.80 -14.95
N ALA A 113 -15.68 -9.62 -14.03
CA ALA A 113 -14.92 -10.15 -12.91
C ALA A 113 -13.76 -11.03 -13.39
N THR A 114 -14.03 -11.92 -14.34
CA THR A 114 -13.01 -12.80 -14.94
C THR A 114 -11.95 -12.00 -15.71
N GLN A 115 -12.38 -10.99 -16.46
CA GLN A 115 -11.49 -10.10 -17.19
C GLN A 115 -10.61 -9.30 -16.24
N PHE A 116 -11.19 -8.72 -15.18
CA PHE A 116 -10.42 -7.99 -14.17
C PHE A 116 -9.35 -8.88 -13.52
N MET A 117 -9.70 -10.11 -13.13
CA MET A 117 -8.72 -11.04 -12.55
C MET A 117 -7.58 -11.36 -13.54
N ARG A 118 -7.90 -11.57 -14.83
CA ARG A 118 -6.90 -11.79 -15.88
C ARG A 118 -5.99 -10.58 -16.05
N ASP A 119 -6.55 -9.39 -16.13
CA ASP A 119 -5.80 -8.16 -16.33
C ASP A 119 -4.93 -7.83 -15.09
N LEU A 120 -5.38 -8.19 -13.89
CA LEU A 120 -4.61 -8.12 -12.64
C LEU A 120 -3.35 -9.02 -12.71
N GLU A 121 -3.47 -10.21 -13.28
CA GLU A 121 -2.33 -11.12 -13.48
C GLU A 121 -1.28 -10.53 -14.43
N LEU A 122 -1.71 -9.85 -15.49
CA LEU A 122 -0.84 -9.19 -16.47
C LEU A 122 -0.05 -8.00 -15.89
N THR A 123 -0.42 -7.48 -14.71
CA THR A 123 0.36 -6.42 -14.03
C THR A 123 1.60 -6.96 -13.33
N THR A 124 1.70 -8.29 -13.18
CA THR A 124 2.88 -8.95 -12.66
C THR A 124 3.97 -8.95 -13.73
N LEU A 125 5.16 -8.48 -13.38
CA LEU A 125 6.36 -8.52 -14.23
C LEU A 125 6.89 -9.96 -14.26
N SER A 126 6.09 -10.89 -14.76
CA SER A 126 6.48 -12.26 -15.00
C SER A 126 7.46 -12.29 -16.19
N GLY A 127 8.76 -12.28 -15.90
CA GLY A 127 9.78 -13.18 -16.45
C GLY A 127 9.92 -13.44 -17.97
N GLU A 128 9.19 -12.78 -18.87
CA GLU A 128 9.25 -13.02 -20.32
C GLU A 128 9.89 -11.84 -21.08
N SER A 129 10.77 -11.10 -20.41
CA SER A 129 11.62 -10.06 -21.00
C SER A 129 13.09 -10.17 -20.54
N ILE A 130 13.53 -11.38 -20.23
CA ILE A 130 14.96 -11.72 -20.17
C ILE A 130 15.15 -12.99 -21.00
N ARG A 131 15.27 -12.82 -22.31
CA ARG A 131 15.82 -13.84 -23.20
C ARG A 131 16.74 -13.19 -24.20
#